data_AF-A0A428W7E0-F1
#
_entry.id   AF-A0A428W7E0-F1
#
_cell.length_a   1.000
_cell.length_b   1.000
_cell.length_c   1.000
_cell.angle_alpha   90.00
_cell.angle_beta   90.00
_cell.angle_gamma   90.00
#
_symmetry.space_group_name_H-M   'P 1'
#
loop_
_entity.id
_entity.type
_entity.pdbx_description
1 polymer ?
#
loop_
_entity_poly.entity_id
_entity_poly.type
_entity_poly.pdbx_seq_one_letter_code
_entity_poly.pdbx_strand_id
1 'polypeptide(L)'
;MDRPDLTDDETGPIRRVTDEVSPSPVRGTSGTPGTPRKPARRTPPEGSRRAADASETSRRRTDTGPQRIPQRADTGAQRIPNRADTGPQRVARRGDTGPQRAAKPRAAGQNGTAKKPETAAKPLETGHGHGHGHGHGHGHGHGHGHGPAAPASRRVRLLLIWLLAPLVLATVVGMVVLYPWGKASPTSVVPQGTPVHASIGTTNTGPCLAQGQVQVGDQTDPNAKPCLTVDLTMTDGPATGKPLKLTVPIEPSTPRFAAGDAVVLAYNGGNAADPASFQLVDFQRGTPLLVLAALFAVAVLVLGRWQGVAALVALGLSFVVIALFILPAILAGENPLVVAIAGAGAIMFIALYLTHGLSARTSAAVLGTLVSLALIGVLSAIFSAAASLTGLDDSTTTLIGSLGHGIDARGLLLAGVVIGALGVLDDVTVTQTSAVWELRRANPDLTWRELYSSGLRIGRDHVGSAVNTLVMAYAGAALPVLLYSSISGVGLGALLGSEDIAQEIIRTLAGSVGIVAAVPVTTVLAALIASREPAESLTAKAVPAHP
;
A
#
# COMPACT_ATOMS: atom_id res chain seq x y z
N MET A 1 12.54 45.41 -46.09
CA MET A 1 11.26 44.80 -46.50
C MET A 1 10.72 43.86 -45.43
N ASP A 2 10.27 44.31 -44.25
CA ASP A 2 10.42 45.62 -43.57
C ASP A 2 10.23 45.47 -42.05
N ARG A 3 10.74 46.45 -41.30
CA ARG A 3 10.43 46.69 -39.88
C ARG A 3 9.52 47.92 -39.76
N PRO A 4 8.54 47.93 -38.85
CA PRO A 4 8.22 49.09 -38.02
C PRO A 4 9.08 49.10 -36.73
N ASP A 5 9.13 50.23 -36.04
CA ASP A 5 10.05 50.50 -34.91
C ASP A 5 9.32 51.26 -33.78
N LEU A 6 9.77 51.06 -32.52
CA LEU A 6 9.48 51.87 -31.30
C LEU A 6 7.98 51.99 -30.86
N THR A 7 7.61 51.98 -29.58
CA THR A 7 8.07 52.82 -28.44
C THR A 7 7.91 52.14 -27.06
N ASP A 8 8.49 52.76 -26.03
CA ASP A 8 8.42 52.48 -24.58
C ASP A 8 6.98 52.70 -24.00
N ASP A 9 6.61 52.43 -22.74
CA ASP A 9 7.34 52.41 -21.44
C ASP A 9 6.55 51.58 -20.36
N GLU A 10 6.75 51.85 -19.06
CA GLU A 10 6.21 51.26 -17.82
C GLU A 10 6.97 50.04 -17.25
N THR A 11 8.18 50.29 -16.72
CA THR A 11 8.71 49.51 -15.59
C THR A 11 9.12 50.39 -14.41
N GLY A 12 8.75 49.98 -13.19
CA GLY A 12 9.13 50.68 -11.96
C GLY A 12 8.75 49.91 -10.68
N PRO A 13 9.31 50.30 -9.52
CA PRO A 13 10.75 50.50 -9.35
C PRO A 13 11.31 49.74 -8.13
N ILE A 14 12.45 49.06 -8.29
CA ILE A 14 13.23 48.51 -7.17
C ILE A 14 14.21 49.59 -6.67
N ARG A 15 14.13 49.95 -5.38
CA ARG A 15 15.04 50.93 -4.77
C ARG A 15 16.44 50.36 -4.55
N ARG A 16 17.47 51.12 -4.92
CA ARG A 16 18.85 50.97 -4.44
C ARG A 16 19.10 51.74 -3.14
N VAL A 17 20.07 51.26 -2.37
CA VAL A 17 21.03 52.03 -1.55
C VAL A 17 22.34 51.22 -1.67
N THR A 18 23.30 51.51 -2.55
CA THR A 18 24.35 52.56 -2.55
C THR A 18 25.28 52.53 -1.32
N ASP A 19 26.61 52.40 -1.43
CA ASP A 19 27.42 51.95 -2.59
C ASP A 19 28.67 51.14 -2.12
N GLU A 20 29.99 51.40 -2.29
CA GLU A 20 30.77 52.43 -2.99
C GLU A 20 32.24 51.95 -3.27
N VAL A 21 32.77 52.27 -4.46
CA VAL A 21 34.20 52.51 -4.84
C VAL A 21 35.30 51.42 -4.73
N SER A 22 36.24 51.48 -5.69
CA SER A 22 37.41 50.59 -5.96
C SER A 22 38.74 51.40 -5.90
N PRO A 23 39.92 51.00 -6.46
CA PRO A 23 40.48 49.70 -6.90
C PRO A 23 41.95 49.42 -6.42
N SER A 24 42.55 48.31 -6.88
CA SER A 24 43.94 47.82 -6.67
C SER A 24 45.08 48.72 -7.22
N PRO A 25 46.40 48.47 -6.94
CA PRO A 25 47.19 47.57 -7.82
C PRO A 25 48.50 46.88 -7.30
N VAL A 26 48.73 45.62 -7.71
CA VAL A 26 49.98 45.05 -8.36
C VAL A 26 51.32 44.80 -7.58
N ARG A 27 52.04 43.72 -7.99
CA ARG A 27 53.39 43.18 -7.59
C ARG A 27 53.47 42.44 -6.23
N GLY A 28 54.37 41.46 -6.01
CA GLY A 28 55.30 40.75 -6.93
C GLY A 28 56.44 39.96 -6.21
N THR A 29 57.07 39.02 -6.94
CA THR A 29 58.40 38.36 -6.70
C THR A 29 58.67 37.46 -5.45
N SER A 30 58.70 36.14 -5.70
CA SER A 30 59.76 35.13 -5.39
C SER A 30 60.54 35.06 -4.04
N GLY A 31 60.67 33.84 -3.48
CA GLY A 31 61.73 33.43 -2.53
C GLY A 31 61.60 31.96 -2.08
N THR A 32 62.71 31.22 -1.93
CA THR A 32 62.75 29.75 -1.69
C THR A 32 63.49 29.37 -0.37
N PRO A 33 63.73 28.10 0.03
CA PRO A 33 63.37 27.65 1.39
C PRO A 33 64.55 27.36 2.34
N GLY A 34 64.25 27.07 3.62
CA GLY A 34 65.22 26.56 4.60
C GLY A 34 64.60 25.82 5.80
N THR A 35 65.18 24.68 6.16
CA THR A 35 64.90 23.86 7.37
C THR A 35 66.23 23.22 7.83
N PRO A 36 66.33 22.39 8.89
CA PRO A 36 65.50 22.20 10.10
C PRO A 36 66.32 22.31 11.42
N ARG A 37 65.70 22.20 12.61
CA ARG A 37 66.33 21.55 13.79
C ARG A 37 65.36 21.09 14.89
N LYS A 38 65.80 20.11 15.66
CA LYS A 38 65.18 19.36 16.80
C LYS A 38 66.23 19.34 17.94
N PRO A 39 65.99 18.83 19.19
CA PRO A 39 64.73 18.53 19.90
C PRO A 39 64.75 18.90 21.42
N ALA A 40 63.75 18.42 22.18
CA ALA A 40 63.85 17.82 23.54
C ALA A 40 63.79 18.65 24.87
N ARG A 41 62.62 18.56 25.53
CA ARG A 41 62.37 17.81 26.81
C ARG A 41 63.02 18.27 28.14
N ARG A 42 62.22 18.82 29.08
CA ARG A 42 62.03 18.38 30.50
C ARG A 42 61.00 19.22 31.30
N THR A 43 60.59 18.73 32.48
CA THR A 43 59.55 19.22 33.44
C THR A 43 60.13 19.31 34.88
N PRO A 44 59.42 19.78 35.94
CA PRO A 44 58.13 20.51 36.03
C PRO A 44 58.35 22.00 36.43
N PRO A 45 58.18 22.60 37.65
CA PRO A 45 57.73 22.13 38.99
C PRO A 45 56.34 22.69 39.43
N GLU A 46 56.21 23.39 40.58
CA GLU A 46 54.96 23.73 41.31
C GLU A 46 54.86 25.22 41.76
N GLY A 47 53.65 25.70 42.11
CA GLY A 47 53.47 26.42 43.39
C GLY A 47 52.66 27.74 43.48
N SER A 48 51.54 27.69 44.24
CA SER A 48 50.94 28.81 45.02
C SER A 48 50.09 29.89 44.26
N ARG A 49 49.09 30.59 44.85
CA ARG A 49 48.48 30.58 46.22
C ARG A 49 47.12 31.34 46.30
N ARG A 50 46.37 31.14 47.42
CA ARG A 50 45.20 31.89 47.97
C ARG A 50 43.79 31.63 47.37
N ALA A 51 42.67 31.71 48.12
CA ALA A 51 42.40 31.58 49.58
C ALA A 51 40.88 31.65 49.92
N ALA A 52 40.37 30.77 50.81
CA ALA A 52 39.21 30.96 51.72
C ALA A 52 39.03 29.69 52.61
N ASP A 53 38.59 29.81 53.88
CA ASP A 53 38.51 28.68 54.87
C ASP A 53 37.63 29.02 56.12
N ALA A 54 37.36 28.02 56.99
CA ALA A 54 36.95 28.04 58.43
C ALA A 54 35.56 27.44 58.87
N SER A 55 35.55 26.79 60.07
CA SER A 55 34.43 26.14 60.84
C SER A 55 34.78 26.08 62.36
N GLU A 56 34.07 25.52 63.36
CA GLU A 56 32.86 24.67 63.56
C GLU A 56 32.21 25.04 64.93
N THR A 57 30.92 24.72 65.18
CA THR A 57 30.34 24.50 66.55
C THR A 57 28.86 24.02 66.47
N SER A 58 28.24 23.30 67.44
CA SER A 58 28.71 22.23 68.35
C SER A 58 27.56 21.55 69.16
N ARG A 59 27.77 20.30 69.63
CA ARG A 59 27.23 19.61 70.86
C ARG A 59 25.81 18.97 70.97
N ARG A 60 25.84 17.71 71.50
CA ARG A 60 24.95 17.02 72.50
C ARG A 60 23.59 16.34 72.13
N ARG A 61 23.67 15.03 71.80
CA ARG A 61 23.31 13.83 72.62
C ARG A 61 22.06 13.83 73.55
N THR A 62 21.13 12.88 73.29
CA THR A 62 20.49 11.97 74.29
C THR A 62 19.91 10.71 73.64
N ASP A 63 19.81 9.60 74.39
CA ASP A 63 19.34 8.27 73.93
C ASP A 63 17.90 7.95 74.39
N THR A 64 17.17 7.10 73.64
CA THR A 64 16.41 5.93 74.17
C THR A 64 15.84 5.06 73.02
N GLY A 65 15.87 3.73 73.16
CA GLY A 65 15.16 2.75 72.30
C GLY A 65 14.21 1.89 73.16
N PRO A 66 13.99 0.58 72.89
CA PRO A 66 14.31 -0.23 71.70
C PRO A 66 13.20 -1.24 71.29
N GLN A 67 13.38 -2.02 70.19
CA GLN A 67 12.94 -3.43 70.08
C GLN A 67 13.68 -4.21 68.95
N ARG A 68 13.47 -5.54 68.83
CA ARG A 68 14.39 -6.55 68.23
C ARG A 68 13.87 -7.13 66.88
N ILE A 69 14.64 -7.32 65.78
CA ILE A 69 15.68 -8.35 65.47
C ILE A 69 15.17 -9.80 65.69
N PRO A 70 15.36 -10.85 64.81
CA PRO A 70 16.30 -11.02 63.65
C PRO A 70 15.81 -11.73 62.33
N GLN A 71 16.59 -11.58 61.23
CA GLN A 71 17.15 -12.57 60.23
C GLN A 71 16.30 -13.71 59.60
N ARG A 72 16.66 -14.38 58.48
CA ARG A 72 17.92 -14.64 57.71
C ARG A 72 17.68 -14.51 56.17
N ALA A 73 18.62 -14.37 55.21
CA ALA A 73 20.03 -14.82 55.03
C ALA A 73 20.17 -16.34 54.72
N ASP A 74 20.97 -16.90 53.80
CA ASP A 74 21.91 -16.45 52.73
C ASP A 74 21.83 -17.50 51.57
N THR A 75 22.48 -17.43 50.39
CA THR A 75 23.48 -16.50 49.81
C THR A 75 22.97 -15.94 48.45
N GLY A 76 23.60 -15.90 47.26
CA GLY A 76 24.89 -16.35 46.67
C GLY A 76 24.97 -15.94 45.16
N ALA A 77 26.13 -16.08 44.48
CA ALA A 77 26.29 -15.51 43.11
C ALA A 77 27.22 -16.26 42.12
N GLN A 78 26.94 -16.04 40.81
CA GLN A 78 27.81 -16.10 39.62
C GLN A 78 28.58 -17.40 39.24
N ARG A 79 28.39 -17.85 37.98
CA ARG A 79 29.48 -17.97 36.96
C ARG A 79 28.99 -18.29 35.54
N ILE A 80 29.81 -17.92 34.54
CA ILE A 80 29.67 -18.25 33.11
C ILE A 80 30.62 -19.42 32.76
N PRO A 81 30.24 -20.30 31.82
CA PRO A 81 31.21 -21.10 31.05
C PRO A 81 31.06 -20.95 29.52
N ASN A 82 32.18 -20.83 28.81
CA ASN A 82 32.29 -21.03 27.36
C ASN A 82 32.98 -22.37 27.08
N ARG A 83 32.44 -23.21 26.19
CA ARG A 83 33.22 -24.01 25.22
C ARG A 83 32.33 -24.50 24.06
N ALA A 84 32.96 -25.06 23.02
CA ALA A 84 32.41 -25.14 21.67
C ALA A 84 32.29 -26.57 21.10
N ASP A 85 31.79 -26.62 19.87
CA ASP A 85 31.93 -27.65 18.83
C ASP A 85 31.21 -29.01 18.98
N THR A 86 30.20 -29.23 18.12
CA THR A 86 30.08 -30.44 17.29
C THR A 86 29.19 -30.20 16.06
N GLY A 87 29.32 -31.05 15.03
CA GLY A 87 28.85 -30.79 13.66
C GLY A 87 27.36 -31.06 13.34
N PRO A 88 26.96 -30.89 12.07
CA PRO A 88 25.57 -30.68 11.66
C PRO A 88 24.76 -31.95 11.35
N GLN A 89 23.44 -31.90 11.55
CA GLN A 89 22.49 -32.90 11.04
C GLN A 89 21.69 -32.38 9.85
N ARG A 90 21.54 -33.24 8.82
CA ARG A 90 20.71 -33.00 7.64
C ARG A 90 19.22 -33.19 7.96
N VAL A 91 18.37 -32.31 7.42
CA VAL A 91 16.95 -32.60 7.24
C VAL A 91 16.76 -33.36 5.91
N ALA A 92 16.04 -34.48 5.95
CA ALA A 92 15.72 -35.30 4.78
C ALA A 92 14.24 -35.15 4.36
N ARG A 93 13.95 -35.48 3.09
CA ARG A 93 12.63 -35.29 2.44
C ARG A 93 11.68 -36.49 2.62
N ARG A 94 10.40 -36.19 2.39
CA ARG A 94 9.28 -37.10 2.01
C ARG A 94 8.74 -38.03 3.11
N GLY A 95 7.48 -38.44 3.03
CA GLY A 95 6.52 -38.18 1.94
C GLY A 95 5.06 -38.48 2.25
N ASP A 96 4.26 -38.41 1.20
CA ASP A 96 2.79 -38.37 1.19
C ASP A 96 2.10 -39.62 1.75
N THR A 97 0.91 -39.44 2.34
CA THR A 97 -0.30 -40.19 1.92
C THR A 97 -1.59 -39.54 2.40
N GLY A 98 -2.69 -39.81 1.68
CA GLY A 98 -4.00 -39.21 1.89
C GLY A 98 -4.87 -39.87 2.98
N PRO A 99 -6.12 -39.39 3.16
CA PRO A 99 -6.89 -39.59 4.38
C PRO A 99 -7.81 -40.82 4.36
N GLN A 100 -8.13 -41.33 5.57
CA GLN A 100 -9.30 -42.17 5.80
C GLN A 100 -10.14 -41.64 6.97
N ARG A 101 -11.46 -41.86 6.90
CA ARG A 101 -12.45 -41.43 7.90
C ARG A 101 -12.97 -42.62 8.71
N ALA A 102 -13.48 -42.29 9.90
CA ALA A 102 -14.47 -43.01 10.69
C ALA A 102 -14.08 -44.36 11.34
N ALA A 103 -13.96 -44.32 12.67
CA ALA A 103 -14.80 -45.16 13.54
C ALA A 103 -14.96 -44.52 14.94
N LYS A 104 -16.19 -44.53 15.47
CA LYS A 104 -16.47 -44.61 16.92
C LYS A 104 -17.14 -45.95 17.17
N PRO A 105 -16.93 -46.59 18.33
CA PRO A 105 -18.11 -46.86 19.15
C PRO A 105 -17.88 -46.83 20.68
N ARG A 106 -18.99 -46.56 21.42
CA ARG A 106 -19.26 -46.93 22.83
C ARG A 106 -18.40 -46.30 23.95
N ALA A 107 -18.80 -46.35 25.23
CA ALA A 107 -20.13 -46.17 25.86
C ALA A 107 -20.05 -46.21 27.41
N ALA A 108 -20.60 -45.20 28.10
CA ALA A 108 -21.13 -45.21 29.48
C ALA A 108 -21.66 -43.79 29.82
N GLY A 109 -22.70 -43.58 30.63
CA GLY A 109 -23.68 -44.50 31.22
C GLY A 109 -24.46 -43.85 32.38
N GLN A 110 -25.73 -44.25 32.60
CA GLN A 110 -26.61 -43.89 33.75
C GLN A 110 -27.02 -42.39 33.85
N ASN A 111 -28.14 -41.98 34.48
CA ASN A 111 -29.40 -42.65 34.89
C ASN A 111 -30.51 -41.58 35.01
N GLY A 112 -31.79 -41.92 34.77
CA GLY A 112 -32.91 -40.97 34.98
C GLY A 112 -34.28 -41.49 34.55
N THR A 113 -35.19 -41.70 35.50
CA THR A 113 -36.52 -42.34 35.31
C THR A 113 -37.66 -41.34 35.07
N ALA A 114 -38.64 -41.67 34.20
CA ALA A 114 -40.07 -41.81 34.57
C ALA A 114 -41.07 -42.08 33.39
N LYS A 115 -42.02 -43.01 33.65
CA LYS A 115 -43.42 -43.13 33.16
C LYS A 115 -43.80 -43.18 31.64
N LYS A 116 -44.40 -44.33 31.26
CA LYS A 116 -45.45 -44.58 30.22
C LYS A 116 -46.85 -44.15 30.78
N PRO A 117 -48.03 -44.13 30.08
CA PRO A 117 -48.63 -45.15 29.18
C PRO A 117 -48.88 -44.67 27.72
N GLU A 118 -48.93 -45.51 26.66
CA GLU A 118 -50.12 -46.14 25.98
C GLU A 118 -51.01 -45.16 25.18
N THR A 119 -51.71 -45.50 24.07
CA THR A 119 -52.11 -46.75 23.37
C THR A 119 -51.65 -46.75 21.89
N ALA A 120 -51.32 -47.85 21.19
CA ALA A 120 -52.04 -49.08 20.80
C ALA A 120 -53.00 -48.95 19.59
N ALA A 121 -52.54 -49.31 18.38
CA ALA A 121 -53.36 -49.75 17.23
C ALA A 121 -52.54 -50.56 16.18
N LYS A 122 -53.18 -51.54 15.56
CA LYS A 122 -52.80 -52.40 14.39
C LYS A 122 -54.15 -52.81 13.72
N PRO A 123 -54.23 -53.34 12.47
CA PRO A 123 -53.28 -54.27 11.85
C PRO A 123 -53.02 -54.03 10.33
N LEU A 124 -52.75 -55.13 9.62
CA LEU A 124 -52.32 -55.36 8.22
C LEU A 124 -53.41 -54.93 7.18
N GLU A 125 -53.22 -54.91 5.84
CA GLU A 125 -52.71 -55.97 4.94
C GLU A 125 -52.22 -55.54 3.54
N THR A 126 -51.41 -56.45 2.94
CA THR A 126 -51.16 -56.79 1.51
C THR A 126 -50.87 -55.73 0.43
N GLY A 127 -50.03 -56.13 -0.55
CA GLY A 127 -49.81 -55.41 -1.82
C GLY A 127 -48.43 -55.61 -2.44
N HIS A 128 -48.28 -56.56 -3.38
CA HIS A 128 -47.07 -56.69 -4.21
C HIS A 128 -47.18 -55.86 -5.51
N GLY A 129 -46.06 -55.28 -5.96
CA GLY A 129 -45.95 -54.68 -7.30
C GLY A 129 -44.54 -54.18 -7.61
N HIS A 130 -43.94 -54.66 -8.71
CA HIS A 130 -42.68 -54.13 -9.24
C HIS A 130 -42.97 -53.10 -10.35
N GLY A 131 -42.17 -52.03 -10.42
CA GLY A 131 -42.17 -51.07 -11.52
C GLY A 131 -40.99 -50.10 -11.44
N HIS A 132 -40.24 -49.95 -12.52
CA HIS A 132 -39.13 -48.98 -12.60
C HIS A 132 -39.64 -47.61 -13.09
N GLY A 133 -39.07 -46.53 -12.56
CA GLY A 133 -39.27 -45.17 -13.05
C GLY A 133 -38.13 -44.24 -12.65
N HIS A 134 -37.47 -43.62 -13.63
CA HIS A 134 -36.51 -42.54 -13.39
C HIS A 134 -37.26 -41.20 -13.35
N GLY A 135 -36.90 -40.28 -12.45
CA GLY A 135 -37.55 -38.96 -12.38
C GLY A 135 -36.98 -38.01 -11.32
N HIS A 136 -36.00 -37.21 -11.72
CA HIS A 136 -35.59 -35.91 -11.16
C HIS A 136 -35.97 -35.57 -9.70
N GLY A 137 -35.02 -35.75 -8.78
CA GLY A 137 -35.06 -35.08 -7.48
C GLY A 137 -34.81 -33.58 -7.63
N HIS A 138 -35.85 -32.75 -7.51
CA HIS A 138 -35.74 -31.29 -7.54
C HIS A 138 -35.10 -30.77 -6.24
N GLY A 139 -33.78 -30.61 -6.26
CA GLY A 139 -33.04 -29.89 -5.22
C GLY A 139 -33.36 -28.39 -5.26
N HIS A 140 -34.37 -27.96 -4.50
CA HIS A 140 -34.72 -26.55 -4.34
C HIS A 140 -33.64 -25.79 -3.56
N GLY A 141 -32.61 -25.35 -4.26
CA GLY A 141 -31.61 -24.44 -3.73
C GLY A 141 -32.23 -23.07 -3.44
N HIS A 142 -32.52 -22.79 -2.16
CA HIS A 142 -32.98 -21.48 -1.69
C HIS A 142 -31.87 -20.44 -1.81
N GLY A 143 -31.66 -19.94 -3.03
CA GLY A 143 -30.76 -18.82 -3.28
C GLY A 143 -31.34 -17.54 -2.67
N HIS A 144 -30.79 -17.10 -1.53
CA HIS A 144 -31.07 -15.79 -0.93
C HIS A 144 -30.49 -14.66 -1.78
N GLY A 145 -31.07 -14.45 -2.96
CA GLY A 145 -30.71 -13.35 -3.85
C GLY A 145 -31.10 -12.02 -3.23
N HIS A 146 -30.10 -11.22 -2.85
CA HIS A 146 -30.27 -9.80 -2.50
C HIS A 146 -30.64 -8.97 -3.74
N GLY A 147 -31.80 -9.24 -4.34
CA GLY A 147 -32.35 -8.38 -5.40
C GLY A 147 -32.57 -6.97 -4.86
N PRO A 148 -32.60 -5.94 -5.74
CA PRO A 148 -32.40 -4.53 -5.38
C PRO A 148 -33.27 -4.06 -4.21
N ALA A 149 -32.69 -3.15 -3.41
CA ALA A 149 -33.37 -2.50 -2.30
C ALA A 149 -34.62 -1.76 -2.80
N ALA A 150 -35.67 -1.74 -1.97
CA ALA A 150 -36.89 -1.00 -2.29
C ALA A 150 -36.58 0.50 -2.50
N PRO A 151 -37.31 1.19 -3.40
CA PRO A 151 -37.06 2.59 -3.67
C PRO A 151 -37.33 3.45 -2.42
N ALA A 152 -36.27 4.05 -1.88
CA ALA A 152 -36.33 4.94 -0.73
C ALA A 152 -37.39 6.05 -0.89
N SER A 153 -37.99 6.48 0.23
CA SER A 153 -39.10 7.43 0.21
C SER A 153 -38.77 8.70 -0.58
N ARG A 154 -39.75 9.26 -1.30
CA ARG A 154 -39.53 10.39 -2.24
C ARG A 154 -38.79 11.57 -1.59
N ARG A 155 -39.01 11.82 -0.29
CA ARG A 155 -38.30 12.85 0.50
C ARG A 155 -36.83 12.49 0.75
N VAL A 156 -36.53 11.26 1.16
CA VAL A 156 -35.15 10.78 1.36
C VAL A 156 -34.39 10.78 0.02
N ARG A 157 -35.00 10.32 -1.06
CA ARG A 157 -34.37 10.34 -2.40
C ARG A 157 -34.07 11.76 -2.88
N LEU A 158 -34.98 12.72 -2.67
CA LEU A 158 -34.74 14.13 -3.01
C LEU A 158 -33.60 14.75 -2.18
N LEU A 159 -33.52 14.45 -0.88
CA LEU A 159 -32.44 14.93 -0.01
C LEU A 159 -31.08 14.37 -0.46
N LEU A 160 -31.01 13.08 -0.75
CA LEU A 160 -29.76 12.43 -1.21
C LEU A 160 -29.32 12.96 -2.58
N ILE A 161 -30.25 13.21 -3.51
CA ILE A 161 -29.94 13.87 -4.79
C ILE A 161 -29.40 15.29 -4.54
N TRP A 162 -30.05 16.10 -3.69
CA TRP A 162 -29.58 17.45 -3.36
C TRP A 162 -28.19 17.49 -2.72
N LEU A 163 -27.84 16.46 -1.94
CA LEU A 163 -26.54 16.36 -1.28
C LEU A 163 -25.44 15.82 -2.20
N LEU A 164 -25.74 14.83 -3.04
CA LEU A 164 -24.76 14.14 -3.89
C LEU A 164 -24.62 14.70 -5.31
N ALA A 165 -25.67 15.28 -5.90
CA ALA A 165 -25.58 15.92 -7.21
C ALA A 165 -24.50 17.02 -7.31
N PRO A 166 -24.31 17.94 -6.34
CA PRO A 166 -23.21 18.90 -6.40
C PRO A 166 -21.83 18.25 -6.27
N LEU A 167 -21.71 17.12 -5.57
CA LEU A 167 -20.45 16.37 -5.42
C LEU A 167 -20.09 15.59 -6.69
N VAL A 168 -21.08 14.94 -7.33
CA VAL A 168 -20.93 14.32 -8.66
C VAL A 168 -20.60 15.39 -9.71
N LEU A 169 -21.27 16.55 -9.68
CA LEU A 169 -20.98 17.65 -10.58
C LEU A 169 -19.55 18.20 -10.36
N ALA A 170 -19.13 18.42 -9.11
CA ALA A 170 -17.77 18.85 -8.80
C ALA A 170 -16.71 17.82 -9.23
N THR A 171 -17.02 16.52 -9.11
CA THR A 171 -16.17 15.43 -9.62
C THR A 171 -16.04 15.47 -11.14
N VAL A 172 -17.16 15.56 -11.87
CA VAL A 172 -17.18 15.61 -13.34
C VAL A 172 -16.53 16.89 -13.87
N VAL A 173 -16.81 18.05 -13.27
CA VAL A 173 -16.17 19.33 -13.62
C VAL A 173 -14.68 19.27 -13.30
N GLY A 174 -14.27 18.72 -12.15
CA GLY A 174 -12.87 18.51 -11.81
C GLY A 174 -12.15 17.62 -12.82
N MET A 175 -12.75 16.50 -13.23
CA MET A 175 -12.20 15.65 -14.28
C MET A 175 -12.08 16.38 -15.62
N VAL A 176 -13.10 17.13 -16.04
CA VAL A 176 -13.08 17.86 -17.32
C VAL A 176 -12.11 19.03 -17.31
N VAL A 177 -11.98 19.76 -16.21
CA VAL A 177 -11.07 20.92 -16.11
C VAL A 177 -9.60 20.50 -15.96
N LEU A 178 -9.32 19.41 -15.24
CA LEU A 178 -7.96 18.90 -15.01
C LEU A 178 -7.50 17.89 -16.06
N TYR A 179 -8.35 17.49 -17.01
CA TYR A 179 -7.91 16.65 -18.12
C TYR A 179 -6.99 17.46 -19.06
N PRO A 180 -5.85 16.91 -19.50
CA PRO A 180 -4.82 17.65 -20.25
C PRO A 180 -5.19 17.87 -21.74
N TRP A 181 -6.31 18.55 -22.02
CA TRP A 181 -6.80 18.80 -23.38
C TRP A 181 -5.76 19.50 -24.25
N GLY A 182 -5.43 18.90 -25.40
CA GLY A 182 -4.51 19.47 -26.38
C GLY A 182 -3.03 19.52 -25.96
N LYS A 183 -2.68 19.14 -24.72
CA LYS A 183 -1.30 18.92 -24.31
C LYS A 183 -0.78 17.63 -24.98
N ALA A 184 0.47 17.63 -25.42
CA ALA A 184 1.11 16.42 -25.94
C ALA A 184 1.28 15.39 -24.82
N SER A 185 1.23 14.10 -25.15
CA SER A 185 1.55 13.03 -24.20
C SER A 185 2.98 13.21 -23.68
N PRO A 186 3.21 13.33 -22.36
CA PRO A 186 4.52 13.61 -21.81
C PRO A 186 5.49 12.46 -22.07
N THR A 187 6.69 12.80 -22.55
CA THR A 187 7.77 11.86 -22.89
C THR A 187 8.98 12.09 -22.01
N SER A 188 9.62 11.03 -21.54
CA SER A 188 10.85 11.12 -20.76
C SER A 188 11.97 11.79 -21.56
N VAL A 189 12.61 12.82 -20.98
CA VAL A 189 13.81 13.47 -21.54
C VAL A 189 15.05 12.59 -21.40
N VAL A 190 15.03 11.61 -20.50
CA VAL A 190 16.03 10.53 -20.41
C VAL A 190 15.58 9.36 -21.29
N PRO A 191 16.34 8.94 -22.32
CA PRO A 191 15.99 7.79 -23.13
C PRO A 191 15.93 6.50 -22.29
N GLN A 192 14.74 5.92 -22.15
CA GLN A 192 14.51 4.62 -21.48
C GLN A 192 14.61 3.42 -22.46
N GLY A 193 14.91 3.70 -23.72
CA GLY A 193 14.79 2.77 -24.84
C GLY A 193 13.34 2.41 -25.19
N THR A 194 13.13 1.80 -26.36
CA THR A 194 11.85 1.13 -26.68
C THR A 194 11.93 -0.33 -26.23
N PRO A 195 10.92 -0.87 -25.54
CA PRO A 195 10.90 -2.28 -25.16
C PRO A 195 10.81 -3.18 -26.40
N VAL A 196 11.64 -4.22 -26.45
CA VAL A 196 11.67 -5.23 -27.52
C VAL A 196 11.75 -6.62 -26.90
N HIS A 197 10.95 -7.56 -27.38
CA HIS A 197 10.89 -8.91 -26.85
C HIS A 197 11.97 -9.81 -27.49
N ALA A 198 12.55 -10.69 -26.68
CA ALA A 198 13.49 -11.73 -27.13
C ALA A 198 13.38 -13.02 -26.31
N SER A 199 13.90 -14.11 -26.84
CA SER A 199 14.08 -15.39 -26.14
C SER A 199 15.56 -15.74 -26.01
N ILE A 200 15.98 -16.21 -24.83
CA ILE A 200 17.37 -16.58 -24.58
C ILE A 200 17.64 -17.99 -25.13
N GLY A 201 18.64 -18.09 -26.00
CA GLY A 201 19.12 -19.35 -26.57
C GLY A 201 20.20 -20.02 -25.70
N THR A 202 21.24 -19.28 -25.30
CA THR A 202 22.28 -19.79 -24.39
C THR A 202 22.75 -18.74 -23.38
N THR A 203 23.28 -19.21 -22.25
CA THR A 203 23.81 -18.39 -21.15
C THR A 203 25.16 -18.96 -20.70
N ASN A 204 26.22 -18.17 -20.77
CA ASN A 204 27.58 -18.57 -20.42
C ASN A 204 28.23 -17.56 -19.48
N THR A 205 28.82 -18.02 -18.37
CA THR A 205 29.56 -17.15 -17.44
C THR A 205 31.05 -17.15 -17.80
N GLY A 206 31.67 -15.97 -17.88
CA GLY A 206 33.07 -15.84 -18.27
C GLY A 206 33.66 -14.45 -17.96
N PRO A 207 34.87 -14.14 -18.50
CA PRO A 207 35.43 -12.79 -18.41
C PRO A 207 34.58 -11.77 -19.17
N CYS A 208 34.60 -10.50 -18.73
CA CYS A 208 33.88 -9.39 -19.35
C CYS A 208 34.53 -8.91 -20.64
N LEU A 209 34.47 -9.74 -21.69
CA LEU A 209 35.00 -9.45 -23.01
C LEU A 209 33.94 -8.79 -23.91
N ALA A 210 34.35 -7.77 -24.67
CA ALA A 210 33.55 -7.20 -25.74
C ALA A 210 33.50 -8.12 -26.97
N GLN A 211 32.57 -7.85 -27.90
CA GLN A 211 32.47 -8.56 -29.17
C GLN A 211 33.82 -8.59 -29.90
N GLY A 212 34.29 -9.79 -30.27
CA GLY A 212 35.57 -10.01 -30.96
C GLY A 212 36.82 -9.98 -30.07
N GLN A 213 36.73 -9.67 -28.78
CA GLN A 213 37.86 -9.81 -27.85
C GLN A 213 38.03 -11.25 -27.37
N VAL A 214 39.29 -11.66 -27.17
CA VAL A 214 39.67 -12.96 -26.60
C VAL A 214 40.73 -12.77 -25.51
N GLN A 215 40.54 -13.42 -24.36
CA GLN A 215 41.56 -13.47 -23.32
C GLN A 215 42.61 -14.52 -23.69
N VAL A 216 43.89 -14.18 -23.64
CA VAL A 216 45.00 -15.10 -23.94
C VAL A 216 45.83 -15.31 -22.66
N GLY A 217 45.76 -16.53 -22.11
CA GLY A 217 46.44 -16.91 -20.86
C GLY A 217 45.60 -16.69 -19.59
N ASP A 218 45.91 -17.46 -18.55
CA ASP A 218 45.13 -17.58 -17.30
C ASP A 218 45.23 -16.36 -16.34
N GLN A 219 45.58 -15.18 -16.85
CA GLN A 219 45.57 -13.94 -16.07
C GLN A 219 44.16 -13.35 -15.96
N THR A 220 43.29 -14.05 -15.25
CA THR A 220 42.14 -13.42 -14.58
C THR A 220 42.64 -12.58 -13.41
N ASP A 221 42.39 -11.26 -13.42
CA ASP A 221 42.55 -10.43 -12.22
C ASP A 221 41.71 -11.05 -11.09
N PRO A 222 42.29 -11.33 -9.89
CA PRO A 222 41.55 -11.88 -8.76
C PRO A 222 40.32 -11.07 -8.32
N ASN A 223 40.22 -9.80 -8.71
CA ASN A 223 39.09 -8.91 -8.43
C ASN A 223 38.12 -8.74 -9.62
N ALA A 224 38.40 -9.34 -10.79
CA ALA A 224 37.51 -9.25 -11.94
C ALA A 224 36.20 -10.00 -11.66
N LYS A 225 35.10 -9.24 -11.57
CA LYS A 225 33.76 -9.83 -11.57
C LYS A 225 33.53 -10.58 -12.90
N PRO A 226 32.90 -11.76 -12.88
CA PRO A 226 32.49 -12.42 -14.11
C PRO A 226 31.35 -11.66 -14.78
N CYS A 227 31.25 -11.81 -16.10
CA CYS A 227 30.10 -11.40 -16.89
C CYS A 227 29.26 -12.60 -17.30
N LEU A 228 27.94 -12.39 -17.41
CA LEU A 228 27.00 -13.26 -18.06
C LEU A 228 26.93 -12.89 -19.55
N THR A 229 27.31 -13.82 -20.41
CA THR A 229 27.15 -13.73 -21.86
C THR A 229 25.85 -14.43 -22.24
N VAL A 230 24.92 -13.68 -22.86
CA VAL A 230 23.59 -14.15 -23.23
C VAL A 230 23.45 -14.12 -24.75
N ASP A 231 23.31 -15.29 -25.38
CA ASP A 231 22.90 -15.42 -26.77
C ASP A 231 21.38 -15.46 -26.82
N LEU A 232 20.74 -14.55 -27.55
CA LEU A 232 19.29 -14.36 -27.58
C LEU A 232 18.76 -14.04 -28.98
N THR A 233 17.53 -14.42 -29.27
CA THR A 233 16.87 -14.18 -30.55
C THR A 233 15.69 -13.25 -30.34
N MET A 234 15.63 -12.15 -31.09
CA MET A 234 14.57 -11.16 -30.96
C MET A 234 13.26 -11.69 -31.56
N THR A 235 12.15 -11.58 -30.82
CA THR A 235 10.83 -12.06 -31.24
C THR A 235 9.97 -10.96 -31.87
N ASP A 236 10.31 -9.68 -31.64
CA ASP A 236 9.78 -8.52 -32.36
C ASP A 236 10.86 -7.41 -32.49
N GLY A 237 10.42 -6.18 -32.79
CA GLY A 237 11.30 -5.00 -32.92
C GLY A 237 12.08 -4.92 -34.25
N PRO A 238 13.15 -4.09 -34.31
CA PRO A 238 13.83 -3.74 -35.56
C PRO A 238 14.77 -4.83 -36.11
N ALA A 239 14.92 -5.94 -35.40
CA ALA A 239 15.82 -7.05 -35.76
C ALA A 239 15.22 -8.44 -35.44
N THR A 240 13.89 -8.57 -35.49
CA THR A 240 13.15 -9.84 -35.36
C THR A 240 13.82 -11.01 -36.08
N GLY A 241 13.94 -12.14 -35.39
CA GLY A 241 14.52 -13.39 -35.90
C GLY A 241 16.05 -13.40 -35.99
N LYS A 242 16.74 -12.28 -35.75
CA LYS A 242 18.21 -12.25 -35.71
C LYS A 242 18.74 -12.67 -34.34
N PRO A 243 19.88 -13.39 -34.28
CA PRO A 243 20.60 -13.60 -33.05
C PRO A 243 21.34 -12.31 -32.63
N LEU A 244 21.26 -11.99 -31.35
CA LEU A 244 22.03 -10.95 -30.68
C LEU A 244 22.81 -11.61 -29.52
N LYS A 245 23.95 -11.04 -29.16
CA LYS A 245 24.81 -11.54 -28.07
C LYS A 245 25.20 -10.38 -27.17
N LEU A 246 24.63 -10.37 -25.97
CA LEU A 246 24.87 -9.34 -24.95
C LEU A 246 25.81 -9.88 -23.86
N THR A 247 26.70 -9.03 -23.36
CA THR A 247 27.58 -9.32 -22.22
C THR A 247 27.21 -8.39 -21.08
N VAL A 248 26.73 -8.93 -19.96
CA VAL A 248 26.23 -8.17 -18.81
C VAL A 248 27.07 -8.51 -17.57
N PRO A 249 27.60 -7.53 -16.81
CA PRO A 249 28.26 -7.79 -15.54
C PRO A 249 27.37 -8.51 -14.52
N ILE A 250 28.00 -9.31 -13.65
CA ILE A 250 27.30 -10.02 -12.56
C ILE A 250 27.50 -9.27 -11.24
N GLU A 251 26.57 -8.36 -10.96
CA GLU A 251 26.32 -7.78 -9.65
C GLU A 251 25.51 -8.74 -8.77
N PRO A 252 25.49 -8.55 -7.43
CA PRO A 252 24.56 -9.25 -6.54
C PRO A 252 23.08 -9.03 -6.87
N SER A 253 22.75 -7.97 -7.61
CA SER A 253 21.41 -7.64 -8.12
C SER A 253 21.12 -8.17 -9.53
N THR A 254 22.12 -8.67 -10.28
CA THR A 254 21.90 -9.16 -11.66
C THR A 254 21.00 -10.40 -11.63
N PRO A 255 19.86 -10.41 -12.36
CA PRO A 255 18.97 -11.56 -12.36
C PRO A 255 19.62 -12.82 -12.94
N ARG A 256 19.13 -13.99 -12.51
CA ARG A 256 19.59 -15.28 -13.04
C ARG A 256 18.77 -15.69 -14.25
N PHE A 257 19.33 -15.49 -15.43
CA PHE A 257 18.76 -15.92 -16.70
C PHE A 257 19.22 -17.34 -17.07
N ALA A 258 18.41 -18.05 -17.86
CA ALA A 258 18.66 -19.39 -18.37
C ALA A 258 18.20 -19.53 -19.84
N ALA A 259 18.64 -20.60 -20.50
CA ALA A 259 18.17 -20.95 -21.84
C ALA A 259 16.66 -21.26 -21.82
N GLY A 260 15.91 -20.65 -22.76
CA GLY A 260 14.46 -20.71 -22.85
C GLY A 260 13.71 -19.54 -22.20
N ASP A 261 14.39 -18.67 -21.42
CA ASP A 261 13.74 -17.53 -20.80
C ASP A 261 13.29 -16.48 -21.83
N ALA A 262 12.06 -15.98 -21.64
CA ALA A 262 11.51 -14.87 -22.40
C ALA A 262 11.82 -13.53 -21.70
N VAL A 263 12.49 -12.62 -22.40
CA VAL A 263 13.06 -11.38 -21.83
C VAL A 263 12.69 -10.14 -22.63
N VAL A 264 12.85 -8.97 -22.00
CA VAL A 264 12.64 -7.64 -22.55
C VAL A 264 13.98 -6.94 -22.65
N LEU A 265 14.27 -6.40 -23.82
CA LEU A 265 15.40 -5.51 -24.11
C LEU A 265 14.91 -4.06 -24.15
N ALA A 266 15.73 -3.11 -23.72
CA ALA A 266 15.61 -1.72 -24.11
C ALA A 266 16.45 -1.50 -25.37
N TYR A 267 15.80 -1.11 -26.49
CA TYR A 267 16.49 -0.66 -27.70
C TYR A 267 16.65 0.86 -27.67
N ASN A 268 17.90 1.32 -27.65
CA ASN A 268 18.26 2.73 -27.45
C ASN A 268 18.45 3.49 -28.79
N GLY A 269 17.97 2.93 -29.90
CA GLY A 269 18.22 3.45 -31.24
C GLY A 269 19.57 3.00 -31.81
N GLY A 270 19.99 3.62 -32.93
CA GLY A 270 21.24 3.27 -33.61
C GLY A 270 21.08 2.10 -34.59
N ASN A 271 22.04 1.18 -34.59
CA ASN A 271 22.08 0.05 -35.51
C ASN A 271 21.46 -1.19 -34.86
N ALA A 272 20.32 -1.67 -35.35
CA ALA A 272 19.66 -2.87 -34.84
C ALA A 272 20.45 -4.20 -35.05
N ALA A 273 21.63 -4.17 -35.69
CA ALA A 273 22.57 -5.29 -35.74
C ALA A 273 23.76 -5.14 -34.75
N ASP A 274 23.84 -4.04 -34.00
CA ASP A 274 24.88 -3.78 -33.01
C ASP A 274 24.36 -4.11 -31.59
N PRO A 275 25.02 -5.03 -30.85
CA PRO A 275 24.72 -5.29 -29.45
C PRO A 275 24.72 -4.04 -28.54
N ALA A 276 25.52 -3.01 -28.84
CA ALA A 276 25.55 -1.77 -28.06
C ALA A 276 24.26 -0.95 -28.14
N SER A 277 23.42 -1.18 -29.17
CA SER A 277 22.09 -0.56 -29.30
C SER A 277 21.04 -1.14 -28.34
N PHE A 278 21.35 -2.23 -27.60
CA PHE A 278 20.41 -2.94 -26.75
C PHE A 278 20.94 -3.13 -25.32
N GLN A 279 20.03 -3.10 -24.35
CA GLN A 279 20.30 -3.48 -22.97
C GLN A 279 19.29 -4.56 -22.54
N LEU A 280 19.74 -5.58 -21.80
CA LEU A 280 18.86 -6.60 -21.21
C LEU A 280 18.24 -6.02 -19.93
N VAL A 281 16.91 -5.88 -19.89
CA VAL A 281 16.21 -5.17 -18.81
C VAL A 281 15.55 -6.14 -17.83
N ASP A 282 14.65 -7.01 -18.30
CA ASP A 282 13.81 -7.84 -17.42
C ASP A 282 13.21 -9.06 -18.14
N PHE A 283 12.41 -9.86 -17.42
CA PHE A 283 11.64 -11.00 -17.93
C PHE A 283 10.24 -10.61 -18.43
N GLN A 284 9.76 -11.34 -19.43
CA GLN A 284 8.37 -11.24 -19.91
C GLN A 284 7.41 -11.96 -18.94
N ARG A 285 6.64 -11.20 -18.16
CA ARG A 285 5.71 -11.74 -17.14
C ARG A 285 4.25 -11.85 -17.60
N GLY A 286 3.95 -11.58 -18.87
CA GLY A 286 2.58 -11.51 -19.40
C GLY A 286 1.72 -12.75 -19.10
N THR A 287 2.18 -13.94 -19.51
CA THR A 287 1.45 -15.19 -19.32
C THR A 287 1.15 -15.54 -17.86
N PRO A 288 2.11 -15.58 -16.91
CA PRO A 288 1.81 -15.89 -15.51
C PRO A 288 0.92 -14.84 -14.84
N LEU A 289 1.06 -13.55 -15.19
CA LEU A 289 0.17 -12.49 -14.69
C LEU A 289 -1.26 -12.65 -15.22
N LEU A 290 -1.44 -13.00 -16.50
CA LEU A 290 -2.75 -13.28 -17.09
C LEU A 290 -3.41 -14.49 -16.45
N VAL A 291 -2.66 -15.58 -16.19
CA VAL A 291 -3.17 -16.77 -15.48
C VAL A 291 -3.61 -16.40 -14.05
N LEU A 292 -2.83 -15.60 -13.32
CA LEU A 292 -3.20 -15.13 -11.98
C LEU A 292 -4.45 -14.25 -12.00
N ALA A 293 -4.55 -13.32 -12.95
CA ALA A 293 -5.73 -12.46 -13.14
C ALA A 293 -6.99 -13.27 -13.50
N ALA A 294 -6.85 -14.31 -14.34
CA ALA A 294 -7.93 -15.23 -14.68
C ALA A 294 -8.40 -16.05 -13.47
N LEU A 295 -7.47 -16.57 -12.66
CA LEU A 295 -7.79 -17.30 -11.42
C LEU A 295 -8.50 -16.39 -10.40
N PHE A 296 -8.04 -15.15 -10.23
CA PHE A 296 -8.71 -14.13 -9.41
C PHE A 296 -10.13 -13.83 -9.92
N ALA A 297 -10.29 -13.58 -11.21
CA ALA A 297 -11.59 -13.32 -11.82
C ALA A 297 -12.55 -14.50 -11.64
N VAL A 298 -12.09 -15.74 -11.85
CA VAL A 298 -12.90 -16.95 -11.62
C VAL A 298 -13.32 -17.06 -10.14
N ALA A 299 -12.42 -16.81 -9.18
CA ALA A 299 -12.77 -16.85 -7.76
C ALA A 299 -13.84 -15.79 -7.39
N VAL A 300 -13.70 -14.56 -7.89
CA VAL A 300 -14.67 -13.47 -7.69
C VAL A 300 -16.02 -13.79 -8.35
N LEU A 301 -16.04 -14.38 -9.54
CA LEU A 301 -17.26 -14.78 -10.25
C LEU A 301 -17.97 -15.98 -9.59
N VAL A 302 -17.22 -16.96 -9.08
CA VAL A 302 -17.79 -18.12 -8.36
C VAL A 302 -18.43 -17.70 -7.05
N LEU A 303 -17.76 -16.84 -6.26
CA LEU A 303 -18.25 -16.39 -4.96
C LEU A 303 -19.33 -15.31 -5.09
N GLY A 304 -19.10 -14.29 -5.93
CA GLY A 304 -19.96 -13.12 -6.07
C GLY A 304 -21.06 -13.23 -7.16
N ARG A 305 -20.98 -14.19 -8.09
CA ARG A 305 -21.92 -14.34 -9.21
C ARG A 305 -22.04 -13.01 -9.98
N TRP A 306 -23.26 -12.49 -10.20
CA TRP A 306 -23.50 -11.19 -10.83
C TRP A 306 -22.88 -10.01 -10.05
N GLN A 307 -22.81 -10.09 -8.71
CA GLN A 307 -22.10 -9.09 -7.89
C GLN A 307 -20.59 -9.12 -8.19
N GLY A 308 -20.04 -10.31 -8.45
CA GLY A 308 -18.66 -10.51 -8.88
C GLY A 308 -18.38 -9.89 -10.26
N VAL A 309 -19.30 -10.02 -11.21
CA VAL A 309 -19.22 -9.32 -12.51
C VAL A 309 -19.16 -7.82 -12.30
N ALA A 310 -20.09 -7.26 -11.51
CA ALA A 310 -20.13 -5.82 -11.23
C ALA A 310 -18.84 -5.33 -10.53
N ALA A 311 -18.28 -6.10 -9.60
CA ALA A 311 -17.03 -5.79 -8.92
C ALA A 311 -15.81 -5.81 -9.85
N LEU A 312 -15.73 -6.77 -10.79
CA LEU A 312 -14.65 -6.82 -11.78
C LEU A 312 -14.74 -5.68 -12.80
N VAL A 313 -15.96 -5.30 -13.24
CA VAL A 313 -16.16 -4.14 -14.12
C VAL A 313 -15.84 -2.84 -13.38
N ALA A 314 -16.24 -2.70 -12.11
CA ALA A 314 -15.87 -1.57 -11.27
C ALA A 314 -14.34 -1.44 -11.15
N LEU A 315 -13.65 -2.52 -10.80
CA LEU A 315 -12.18 -2.55 -10.71
C LEU A 315 -11.51 -2.17 -12.04
N GLY A 316 -12.01 -2.69 -13.17
CA GLY A 316 -11.53 -2.31 -14.51
C GLY A 316 -11.71 -0.82 -14.80
N LEU A 317 -12.87 -0.26 -14.47
CA LEU A 317 -13.13 1.18 -14.61
C LEU A 317 -12.25 2.03 -13.67
N SER A 318 -11.92 1.54 -12.48
CA SER A 318 -10.96 2.21 -11.59
C SER A 318 -9.57 2.33 -12.23
N PHE A 319 -9.08 1.25 -12.85
CA PHE A 319 -7.84 1.30 -13.63
C PHE A 319 -7.93 2.24 -14.83
N VAL A 320 -9.09 2.33 -15.50
CA VAL A 320 -9.31 3.30 -16.60
C VAL A 320 -9.24 4.74 -16.09
N VAL A 321 -9.82 5.07 -14.94
CA VAL A 321 -9.70 6.42 -14.35
C VAL A 321 -8.25 6.73 -13.96
N ILE A 322 -7.51 5.76 -13.38
CA ILE A 322 -6.10 5.95 -13.05
C ILE A 322 -5.26 6.19 -14.31
N ALA A 323 -5.40 5.33 -15.33
CA ALA A 323 -4.54 5.34 -16.51
C ALA A 323 -4.88 6.45 -17.53
N LEU A 324 -6.16 6.83 -17.67
CA LEU A 324 -6.59 7.81 -18.68
C LEU A 324 -6.89 9.21 -18.12
N PHE A 325 -7.04 9.38 -16.80
CA PHE A 325 -7.25 10.69 -16.18
C PHE A 325 -6.14 11.04 -15.17
N ILE A 326 -5.97 10.24 -14.10
CA ILE A 326 -5.09 10.63 -12.98
C ILE A 326 -3.63 10.75 -13.44
N LEU A 327 -3.08 9.71 -14.08
CA LEU A 327 -1.69 9.70 -14.52
C LEU A 327 -1.41 10.77 -15.61
N PRO A 328 -2.22 10.90 -16.69
CA PRO A 328 -2.00 11.95 -17.69
C PRO A 328 -2.08 13.37 -17.13
N ALA A 329 -3.01 13.66 -16.22
CA ALA A 329 -3.13 14.99 -15.62
C ALA A 329 -1.93 15.35 -14.72
N ILE A 330 -1.47 14.41 -13.87
CA ILE A 330 -0.28 14.59 -13.03
C ILE A 330 0.97 14.84 -13.88
N LEU A 331 1.21 13.99 -14.90
CA LEU A 331 2.37 14.14 -15.78
C LEU A 331 2.28 15.41 -16.65
N ALA A 332 1.09 15.95 -16.87
CA ALA A 332 0.85 17.22 -17.55
C ALA A 332 0.98 18.46 -16.64
N GLY A 333 1.44 18.29 -15.40
CA GLY A 333 1.74 19.36 -14.45
C GLY A 333 0.56 19.84 -13.59
N GLU A 334 -0.59 19.17 -13.64
CA GLU A 334 -1.74 19.52 -12.78
C GLU A 334 -1.48 19.13 -11.32
N ASN A 335 -2.10 19.83 -10.36
CA ASN A 335 -1.85 19.56 -8.93
C ASN A 335 -2.29 18.12 -8.56
N PRO A 336 -1.37 17.24 -8.11
CA PRO A 336 -1.70 15.82 -7.94
C PRO A 336 -2.77 15.54 -6.89
N LEU A 337 -2.84 16.35 -5.81
CA LEU A 337 -3.84 16.17 -4.77
C LEU A 337 -5.25 16.49 -5.29
N VAL A 338 -5.42 17.57 -6.08
CA VAL A 338 -6.74 17.91 -6.64
C VAL A 338 -7.16 16.89 -7.71
N VAL A 339 -6.22 16.45 -8.55
CA VAL A 339 -6.45 15.35 -9.51
C VAL A 339 -6.85 14.06 -8.80
N ALA A 340 -6.18 13.71 -7.69
CA ALA A 340 -6.50 12.53 -6.90
C ALA A 340 -7.85 12.63 -6.20
N ILE A 341 -8.26 13.80 -5.71
CA ILE A 341 -9.59 14.00 -5.13
C ILE A 341 -10.69 13.82 -6.20
N ALA A 342 -10.50 14.39 -7.39
CA ALA A 342 -11.45 14.19 -8.50
C ALA A 342 -11.47 12.73 -8.97
N GLY A 343 -10.31 12.09 -9.13
CA GLY A 343 -10.17 10.70 -9.56
C GLY A 343 -10.72 9.70 -8.55
N ALA A 344 -10.39 9.86 -7.26
CA ALA A 344 -10.93 9.04 -6.18
C ALA A 344 -12.46 9.23 -6.05
N GLY A 345 -12.96 10.46 -6.19
CA GLY A 345 -14.41 10.73 -6.25
C GLY A 345 -15.08 9.97 -7.39
N ALA A 346 -14.50 10.00 -8.59
CA ALA A 346 -15.02 9.29 -9.76
C ALA A 346 -14.98 7.76 -9.57
N ILE A 347 -13.86 7.22 -9.08
CA ILE A 347 -13.70 5.80 -8.76
C ILE A 347 -14.77 5.35 -7.76
N MET A 348 -14.92 6.07 -6.64
CA MET A 348 -15.93 5.80 -5.61
C MET A 348 -17.36 5.82 -6.18
N PHE A 349 -17.73 6.86 -6.94
CA PHE A 349 -19.07 6.98 -7.51
C PHE A 349 -19.37 5.86 -8.52
N ILE A 350 -18.40 5.50 -9.37
CA ILE A 350 -18.53 4.39 -10.31
C ILE A 350 -18.63 3.06 -9.55
N ALA A 351 -17.68 2.77 -8.66
CA ALA A 351 -17.57 1.48 -7.98
C ALA A 351 -18.78 1.20 -7.08
N LEU A 352 -19.15 2.13 -6.19
CA LEU A 352 -20.23 1.90 -5.23
C LEU A 352 -21.60 1.80 -5.90
N TYR A 353 -21.90 2.64 -6.90
CA TYR A 353 -23.20 2.58 -7.58
C TYR A 353 -23.30 1.48 -8.64
N LEU A 354 -22.20 1.06 -9.27
CA LEU A 354 -22.20 -0.10 -10.17
C LEU A 354 -22.36 -1.42 -9.41
N THR A 355 -21.72 -1.55 -8.24
CA THR A 355 -21.79 -2.77 -7.42
C THR A 355 -23.05 -2.83 -6.57
N HIS A 356 -23.37 -1.81 -5.77
CA HIS A 356 -24.48 -1.85 -4.81
C HIS A 356 -25.78 -1.21 -5.33
N GLY A 357 -25.76 -0.63 -6.53
CA GLY A 357 -26.92 -0.01 -7.16
C GLY A 357 -27.33 1.33 -6.54
N LEU A 358 -28.20 2.06 -7.24
CA LEU A 358 -28.75 3.34 -6.79
C LEU A 358 -29.75 3.15 -5.63
N SER A 359 -29.26 3.22 -4.38
CA SER A 359 -30.09 3.08 -3.17
C SER A 359 -29.70 4.09 -2.09
N ALA A 360 -30.59 4.32 -1.11
CA ALA A 360 -30.27 5.18 0.04
C ALA A 360 -29.14 4.62 0.92
N ARG A 361 -28.99 3.29 0.97
CA ARG A 361 -27.86 2.60 1.63
C ARG A 361 -26.54 2.93 0.95
N THR A 362 -26.47 2.74 -0.36
CA THR A 362 -25.28 3.06 -1.17
C THR A 362 -24.91 4.54 -1.04
N SER A 363 -25.91 5.43 -1.10
CA SER A 363 -25.71 6.87 -0.92
C SER A 363 -25.22 7.23 0.49
N ALA A 364 -25.64 6.52 1.54
CA ALA A 364 -25.11 6.70 2.89
C ALA A 364 -23.66 6.21 3.02
N ALA A 365 -23.27 5.15 2.28
CA ALA A 365 -21.88 4.68 2.22
C ALA A 365 -20.98 5.71 1.53
N VAL A 366 -21.38 6.19 0.35
CA VAL A 366 -20.73 7.28 -0.40
C VAL A 366 -20.47 8.50 0.49
N LEU A 367 -21.47 8.95 1.26
CA LEU A 367 -21.33 10.09 2.17
C LEU A 367 -20.35 9.81 3.32
N GLY A 368 -20.36 8.59 3.87
CA GLY A 368 -19.39 8.13 4.85
C GLY A 368 -17.96 8.10 4.30
N THR A 369 -17.78 7.55 3.09
CA THR A 369 -16.49 7.49 2.37
C THR A 369 -15.97 8.91 2.16
N LEU A 370 -16.77 9.84 1.62
CA LEU A 370 -16.36 11.22 1.35
C LEU A 370 -15.92 11.99 2.60
N VAL A 371 -16.68 11.92 3.70
CA VAL A 371 -16.31 12.60 4.96
C VAL A 371 -15.02 12.00 5.54
N SER A 372 -14.82 10.69 5.37
CA SER A 372 -13.61 10.00 5.84
C SER A 372 -12.39 10.32 4.98
N LEU A 373 -12.53 10.37 3.65
CA LEU A 373 -11.49 10.81 2.73
C LEU A 373 -11.09 12.28 2.98
N ALA A 374 -12.06 13.16 3.22
CA ALA A 374 -11.79 14.54 3.59
C ALA A 374 -10.99 14.63 4.90
N LEU A 375 -11.34 13.83 5.91
CA LEU A 375 -10.59 13.75 7.16
C LEU A 375 -9.16 13.20 6.94
N ILE A 376 -8.99 12.14 6.15
CA ILE A 376 -7.66 11.58 5.83
C ILE A 376 -6.81 12.62 5.09
N GLY A 377 -7.36 13.30 4.09
CA GLY A 377 -6.67 14.34 3.34
C GLY A 377 -6.22 15.51 4.22
N VAL A 378 -7.11 15.99 5.10
CA VAL A 378 -6.80 17.06 6.07
C VAL A 378 -5.74 16.62 7.08
N LEU A 379 -5.87 15.43 7.69
CA LEU A 379 -4.88 14.90 8.63
C LEU A 379 -3.52 14.71 7.94
N SER A 380 -3.50 14.12 6.74
CA SER A 380 -2.26 13.91 5.97
C SER A 380 -1.60 15.25 5.63
N ALA A 381 -2.36 16.24 5.15
CA ALA A 381 -1.83 17.56 4.83
C ALA A 381 -1.23 18.27 6.06
N ILE A 382 -1.89 18.15 7.23
CA ILE A 382 -1.42 18.71 8.52
C ILE A 382 -0.16 17.98 9.00
N PHE A 383 -0.16 16.65 9.06
CA PHE A 383 0.98 15.90 9.60
C PHE A 383 2.18 15.92 8.64
N SER A 384 1.98 15.90 7.32
CA SER A 384 3.06 16.20 6.36
C SER A 384 3.61 17.62 6.50
N ALA A 385 2.80 18.60 6.95
CA ALA A 385 3.31 19.94 7.26
C ALA A 385 4.16 19.93 8.53
N ALA A 386 3.66 19.31 9.61
CA ALA A 386 4.31 19.28 10.91
C ALA A 386 5.62 18.46 10.91
N ALA A 387 5.68 17.39 10.11
CA ALA A 387 6.89 16.59 9.89
C ALA A 387 7.83 17.15 8.80
N SER A 388 7.47 18.28 8.17
CA SER A 388 8.22 18.90 7.06
C SER A 388 8.47 17.99 5.85
N LEU A 389 7.57 17.02 5.59
CA LEU A 389 7.70 16.11 4.44
C LEU A 389 7.66 16.90 3.12
N THR A 390 8.59 16.55 2.23
CA THR A 390 8.75 17.10 0.88
C THR A 390 8.08 16.24 -0.19
N GLY A 391 7.90 14.94 0.06
CA GLY A 391 7.46 13.94 -0.91
C GLY A 391 8.56 13.49 -1.90
N LEU A 392 9.82 13.89 -1.68
CA LEU A 392 10.94 13.55 -2.56
C LEU A 392 11.63 12.26 -2.11
N ASP A 393 10.99 11.13 -2.38
CA ASP A 393 11.67 9.82 -2.38
C ASP A 393 12.48 9.59 -3.67
N ASP A 394 13.28 8.52 -3.70
CA ASP A 394 14.10 8.13 -4.86
C ASP A 394 13.27 7.97 -6.15
N SER A 395 12.04 7.46 -6.04
CA SER A 395 11.16 7.22 -7.19
C SER A 395 10.61 8.53 -7.76
N THR A 396 10.19 9.44 -6.88
CA THR A 396 9.65 10.76 -7.24
C THR A 396 10.76 11.68 -7.75
N THR A 397 11.96 11.60 -7.18
CA THR A 397 13.16 12.29 -7.67
C THR A 397 13.56 11.79 -9.06
N THR A 398 13.53 10.47 -9.29
CA THR A 398 13.76 9.86 -10.61
C THR A 398 12.69 10.28 -11.62
N LEU A 399 11.42 10.36 -11.23
CA LEU A 399 10.32 10.82 -12.08
C LEU A 399 10.49 12.29 -12.50
N ILE A 400 10.83 13.19 -11.58
CA ILE A 400 11.08 14.60 -11.88
C ILE A 400 12.29 14.74 -12.82
N GLY A 401 13.36 13.98 -12.57
CA GLY A 401 14.53 13.92 -13.45
C GLY A 401 14.22 13.38 -14.86
N SER A 402 13.32 12.40 -14.98
CA SER A 402 12.91 11.84 -16.26
C SER A 402 11.96 12.74 -17.05
N LEU A 403 11.15 13.57 -16.39
CA LEU A 403 10.26 14.55 -17.06
C LEU A 403 10.97 15.82 -17.51
N GLY A 404 12.08 16.20 -16.85
CA GLY A 404 12.79 17.46 -17.13
C GLY A 404 12.06 18.72 -16.63
N HIS A 405 10.95 18.57 -15.92
CA HIS A 405 10.23 19.64 -15.24
C HIS A 405 9.75 19.19 -13.85
N GLY A 406 9.46 20.16 -12.98
CA GLY A 406 8.95 19.88 -11.65
C GLY A 406 7.54 19.26 -11.65
N ILE A 407 7.27 18.46 -10.61
CA ILE A 407 5.94 18.05 -10.14
C ILE A 407 5.87 18.39 -8.64
N ASP A 408 4.67 18.70 -8.14
CA ASP A 408 4.40 18.84 -6.70
C ASP A 408 4.53 17.47 -6.01
N ALA A 409 5.75 17.12 -5.60
CA ALA A 409 6.10 15.86 -4.95
C ALA A 409 5.30 15.61 -3.66
N ARG A 410 5.06 16.66 -2.87
CA ARG A 410 4.22 16.58 -1.66
C ARG A 410 2.74 16.38 -2.01
N GLY A 411 2.25 17.04 -3.06
CA GLY A 411 0.95 16.77 -3.64
C GLY A 411 0.82 15.32 -4.12
N LEU A 412 1.87 14.75 -4.71
CA LEU A 412 1.92 13.35 -5.16
C LEU A 412 1.88 12.37 -3.99
N LEU A 413 2.60 12.64 -2.89
CA LEU A 413 2.46 11.89 -1.64
C LEU A 413 1.01 11.92 -1.14
N LEU A 414 0.41 13.11 -1.00
CA LEU A 414 -0.96 13.27 -0.50
C LEU A 414 -2.00 12.60 -1.43
N ALA A 415 -1.78 12.66 -2.75
CA ALA A 415 -2.53 11.92 -3.75
C ALA A 415 -2.47 10.39 -3.54
N GLY A 416 -1.28 9.87 -3.26
CA GLY A 416 -1.06 8.47 -2.89
C GLY A 416 -1.85 8.05 -1.65
N VAL A 417 -1.87 8.88 -0.59
CA VAL A 417 -2.70 8.60 0.60
C VAL A 417 -4.19 8.61 0.27
N VAL A 418 -4.66 9.58 -0.51
CA VAL A 418 -6.08 9.71 -0.93
C VAL A 418 -6.53 8.48 -1.73
N ILE A 419 -5.76 8.05 -2.73
CA ILE A 419 -6.12 6.91 -3.60
C ILE A 419 -5.99 5.59 -2.82
N GLY A 420 -4.93 5.41 -2.03
CA GLY A 420 -4.71 4.21 -1.22
C GLY A 420 -5.74 4.03 -0.09
N ALA A 421 -6.27 5.12 0.47
CA ALA A 421 -7.30 5.07 1.50
C ALA A 421 -8.68 4.66 0.96
N LEU A 422 -9.04 5.10 -0.26
CA LEU A 422 -10.38 4.87 -0.82
C LEU A 422 -10.78 3.39 -0.82
N GLY A 423 -9.89 2.51 -1.32
CA GLY A 423 -10.18 1.08 -1.47
C GLY A 423 -10.48 0.35 -0.15
N VAL A 424 -10.01 0.88 0.99
CA VAL A 424 -10.29 0.31 2.32
C VAL A 424 -11.47 1.02 3.00
N LEU A 425 -11.71 2.30 2.69
CA LEU A 425 -12.90 3.01 3.15
C LEU A 425 -14.19 2.40 2.55
N ASP A 426 -14.20 2.05 1.27
CA ASP A 426 -15.42 1.55 0.61
C ASP A 426 -15.92 0.23 1.22
N ASP A 427 -15.03 -0.72 1.57
CA ASP A 427 -15.41 -1.93 2.32
C ASP A 427 -16.04 -1.59 3.68
N VAL A 428 -15.39 -0.70 4.43
CA VAL A 428 -15.83 -0.29 5.77
C VAL A 428 -17.20 0.40 5.71
N THR A 429 -17.42 1.35 4.80
CA THR A 429 -18.67 2.12 4.74
C THR A 429 -19.83 1.34 4.14
N VAL A 430 -19.59 0.47 3.14
CA VAL A 430 -20.58 -0.49 2.64
C VAL A 430 -20.97 -1.49 3.73
N THR A 431 -20.01 -2.01 4.49
CA THR A 431 -20.28 -2.95 5.58
C THR A 431 -21.08 -2.30 6.71
N GLN A 432 -20.70 -1.08 7.16
CA GLN A 432 -21.45 -0.37 8.20
C GLN A 432 -22.88 -0.01 7.76
N THR A 433 -23.07 0.51 6.55
CA THR A 433 -24.43 0.80 6.05
C THR A 433 -25.26 -0.47 5.90
N SER A 434 -24.68 -1.55 5.38
CA SER A 434 -25.38 -2.84 5.27
C SER A 434 -25.81 -3.37 6.64
N ALA A 435 -24.94 -3.34 7.64
CA ALA A 435 -25.27 -3.74 9.01
C ALA A 435 -26.42 -2.91 9.60
N VAL A 436 -26.38 -1.58 9.49
CA VAL A 436 -27.46 -0.70 9.97
C VAL A 436 -28.78 -0.95 9.24
N TRP A 437 -28.75 -1.21 7.92
CA TRP A 437 -29.95 -1.55 7.16
C TRP A 437 -30.49 -2.96 7.42
N GLU A 438 -29.66 -3.94 7.82
CA GLU A 438 -30.15 -5.24 8.31
C GLU A 438 -30.79 -5.08 9.71
N LEU A 439 -30.15 -4.35 10.64
CA LEU A 439 -30.74 -4.03 11.95
C LEU A 439 -32.11 -3.35 11.83
N ARG A 440 -32.24 -2.38 10.93
CA ARG A 440 -33.51 -1.67 10.65
C ARG A 440 -34.57 -2.54 9.97
N ARG A 441 -34.18 -3.59 9.25
CA ARG A 441 -35.10 -4.61 8.68
C ARG A 441 -35.53 -5.64 9.72
N ALA A 442 -34.61 -6.05 10.61
CA ALA A 442 -34.90 -6.99 11.68
C ALA A 442 -35.85 -6.40 12.74
N ASN A 443 -35.79 -5.08 12.99
CA ASN A 443 -36.75 -4.39 13.85
C ASN A 443 -37.03 -2.95 13.30
N PRO A 444 -38.17 -2.76 12.61
CA PRO A 444 -38.62 -1.45 12.08
C PRO A 444 -39.09 -0.42 13.12
N ASP A 445 -39.10 -0.75 14.42
CA ASP A 445 -39.44 0.19 15.50
C ASP A 445 -38.20 0.86 16.13
N LEU A 446 -36.99 0.32 15.88
CA LEU A 446 -35.74 0.88 16.41
C LEU A 446 -35.53 2.33 15.99
N THR A 447 -35.33 3.21 16.97
CA THR A 447 -34.99 4.62 16.75
C THR A 447 -33.57 4.78 16.20
N TRP A 448 -33.27 5.93 15.60
CA TRP A 448 -31.92 6.23 15.08
C TRP A 448 -30.83 6.12 16.15
N ARG A 449 -31.14 6.35 17.44
CA ARG A 449 -30.18 6.23 18.55
C ARG A 449 -29.87 4.77 18.85
N GLU A 450 -30.87 3.89 18.82
CA GLU A 450 -30.68 2.47 19.06
C GLU A 450 -29.95 1.82 17.88
N LEU A 451 -30.36 2.14 16.64
CA LEU A 451 -29.64 1.77 15.41
C LEU A 451 -28.18 2.21 15.46
N TYR A 452 -27.91 3.46 15.83
CA TYR A 452 -26.54 3.96 15.99
C TYR A 452 -25.77 3.17 17.06
N SER A 453 -26.37 2.92 18.23
CA SER A 453 -25.71 2.17 19.30
C SER A 453 -25.38 0.72 18.90
N SER A 454 -26.25 0.07 18.13
CA SER A 454 -26.07 -1.32 17.69
C SER A 454 -25.11 -1.43 16.50
N GLY A 455 -25.21 -0.53 15.52
CA GLY A 455 -24.23 -0.43 14.43
C GLY A 455 -22.83 -0.12 14.96
N LEU A 456 -22.69 0.80 15.92
CA LEU A 456 -21.40 1.17 16.51
C LEU A 456 -20.79 0.06 17.40
N ARG A 457 -21.59 -0.90 17.89
CA ARG A 457 -21.07 -2.14 18.49
C ARG A 457 -20.41 -3.00 17.42
N ILE A 458 -21.19 -3.42 16.41
CA ILE A 458 -20.73 -4.23 15.27
C ILE A 458 -19.49 -3.61 14.61
N GLY A 459 -19.53 -2.31 14.31
CA GLY A 459 -18.44 -1.60 13.67
C GLY A 459 -17.15 -1.57 14.49
N ARG A 460 -17.25 -1.41 15.82
CA ARG A 460 -16.07 -1.42 16.70
C ARG A 460 -15.34 -2.77 16.65
N ASP A 461 -16.08 -3.86 16.59
CA ASP A 461 -15.50 -5.21 16.52
C ASP A 461 -14.75 -5.44 15.20
N HIS A 462 -15.24 -4.84 14.09
CA HIS A 462 -14.56 -4.89 12.79
C HIS A 462 -13.36 -3.91 12.65
N VAL A 463 -13.42 -2.72 13.27
CA VAL A 463 -12.35 -1.69 13.17
C VAL A 463 -10.98 -2.23 13.57
N GLY A 464 -10.89 -3.03 14.63
CA GLY A 464 -9.61 -3.60 15.07
C GLY A 464 -8.94 -4.49 14.01
N SER A 465 -9.74 -5.26 13.26
CA SER A 465 -9.26 -6.10 12.16
C SER A 465 -8.86 -5.27 10.94
N ALA A 466 -9.66 -4.25 10.59
CA ALA A 466 -9.40 -3.38 9.44
C ALA A 466 -8.11 -2.56 9.63
N VAL A 467 -7.90 -1.96 10.80
CA VAL A 467 -6.67 -1.22 11.13
C VAL A 467 -5.45 -2.13 11.10
N ASN A 468 -5.52 -3.32 11.70
CA ASN A 468 -4.39 -4.27 11.65
C ASN A 468 -4.06 -4.71 10.22
N THR A 469 -5.08 -4.95 9.37
CA THR A 469 -4.88 -5.27 7.95
C THR A 469 -4.18 -4.12 7.21
N LEU A 470 -4.59 -2.87 7.44
CA LEU A 470 -3.96 -1.70 6.82
C LEU A 470 -2.48 -1.56 7.23
N VAL A 471 -2.20 -1.63 8.55
CA VAL A 471 -0.84 -1.51 9.10
C VAL A 471 0.07 -2.62 8.55
N MET A 472 -0.40 -3.87 8.51
CA MET A 472 0.38 -4.99 8.01
C MET A 472 0.60 -4.93 6.49
N ALA A 473 -0.33 -4.36 5.72
CA ALA A 473 -0.16 -4.15 4.28
C ALA A 473 0.94 -3.12 3.97
N TYR A 474 0.90 -1.93 4.59
CA TYR A 474 1.94 -0.91 4.39
C TYR A 474 3.29 -1.32 5.00
N ALA A 475 3.31 -1.93 6.18
CA ALA A 475 4.55 -2.50 6.74
C ALA A 475 5.14 -3.60 5.84
N GLY A 476 4.29 -4.40 5.19
CA GLY A 476 4.67 -5.39 4.19
C GLY A 476 5.30 -4.77 2.93
N ALA A 477 4.72 -3.69 2.42
CA ALA A 477 5.29 -2.92 1.30
C ALA A 477 6.63 -2.26 1.67
N ALA A 478 6.75 -1.73 2.88
CA ALA A 478 7.95 -1.07 3.40
C ALA A 478 9.09 -2.05 3.80
N LEU A 479 8.90 -3.37 3.73
CA LEU A 479 9.90 -4.37 4.16
C LEU A 479 11.31 -4.16 3.58
N PRO A 480 11.53 -3.81 2.29
CA PRO A 480 12.87 -3.57 1.77
C PRO A 480 13.55 -2.37 2.44
N VAL A 481 12.80 -1.29 2.66
CA VAL A 481 13.27 -0.09 3.35
C VAL A 481 13.62 -0.44 4.81
N LEU A 482 12.73 -1.13 5.51
CA LEU A 482 12.97 -1.59 6.89
C LEU A 482 14.18 -2.53 7.01
N LEU A 483 14.45 -3.37 6.02
CA LEU A 483 15.62 -4.26 6.00
C LEU A 483 16.91 -3.49 5.76
N TYR A 484 16.98 -2.66 4.71
CA TYR A 484 18.11 -1.77 4.42
C TYR A 484 18.45 -0.87 5.62
N SER A 485 17.41 -0.37 6.26
CA SER A 485 17.48 0.40 7.50
C SER A 485 18.10 -0.39 8.65
N SER A 486 17.67 -1.64 8.87
CA SER A 486 18.16 -2.48 9.97
C SER A 486 19.66 -2.79 9.90
N ILE A 487 20.23 -2.84 8.69
CA ILE A 487 21.68 -3.06 8.46
C ILE A 487 22.50 -1.76 8.44
N SER A 488 21.86 -0.59 8.38
CA SER A 488 22.52 0.72 8.27
C SER A 488 23.17 1.23 9.56
N GLY A 489 22.99 0.54 10.69
CA GLY A 489 23.64 0.84 11.98
C GLY A 489 23.16 2.13 12.69
N VAL A 490 22.34 2.94 12.03
CA VAL A 490 21.70 4.13 12.61
C VAL A 490 20.64 3.76 13.65
N GLY A 491 20.56 4.54 14.72
CA GLY A 491 19.57 4.32 15.78
C GLY A 491 18.14 4.56 15.31
N LEU A 492 17.19 3.75 15.81
CA LEU A 492 15.78 3.74 15.40
C LEU A 492 15.11 5.13 15.37
N GLY A 493 15.51 6.07 16.24
CA GLY A 493 14.96 7.43 16.24
C GLY A 493 15.34 8.26 14.99
N ALA A 494 16.60 8.16 14.53
CA ALA A 494 17.02 8.80 13.28
C ALA A 494 16.38 8.12 12.05
N LEU A 495 16.11 6.82 12.19
CA LEU A 495 15.51 5.99 11.16
C LEU A 495 14.02 6.29 10.93
N LEU A 496 13.23 6.35 12.01
CA LEU A 496 11.80 6.68 11.96
C LEU A 496 11.54 8.13 11.51
N GLY A 497 12.57 8.97 11.48
CA GLY A 497 12.57 10.33 10.96
C GLY A 497 13.16 10.51 9.57
N SER A 498 13.49 9.43 8.83
CA SER A 498 13.83 9.56 7.40
C SER A 498 12.57 9.80 6.57
N GLU A 499 12.68 10.52 5.45
CA GLU A 499 11.55 10.87 4.57
C GLU A 499 10.72 9.64 4.19
N ASP A 500 11.37 8.58 3.67
CA ASP A 500 10.73 7.34 3.20
C ASP A 500 9.92 6.63 4.28
N ILE A 501 10.42 6.59 5.51
CA ILE A 501 9.77 5.88 6.62
C ILE A 501 8.69 6.78 7.25
N ALA A 502 8.96 8.08 7.39
CA ALA A 502 8.00 9.05 7.90
C ALA A 502 6.80 9.20 6.98
N GLN A 503 6.96 9.14 5.65
CA GLN A 503 5.83 9.16 4.71
C GLN A 503 4.92 7.93 4.85
N GLU A 504 5.48 6.72 4.99
CA GLU A 504 4.68 5.49 5.18
C GLU A 504 4.00 5.47 6.56
N ILE A 505 4.67 5.95 7.60
CA ILE A 505 4.07 6.10 8.94
C ILE A 505 2.89 7.07 8.90
N ILE A 506 3.04 8.26 8.30
CA ILE A 506 1.97 9.25 8.21
C ILE A 506 0.81 8.72 7.34
N ARG A 507 1.10 8.09 6.20
CA ARG A 507 0.10 7.43 5.34
C ARG A 507 -0.69 6.36 6.10
N THR A 508 0.01 5.48 6.81
CA THR A 508 -0.59 4.38 7.57
C THR A 508 -1.43 4.88 8.75
N LEU A 509 -0.93 5.86 9.52
CA LEU A 509 -1.64 6.40 10.68
C LEU A 509 -2.82 7.28 10.28
N ALA A 510 -2.68 8.17 9.29
CA ALA A 510 -3.78 8.99 8.80
C ALA A 510 -4.90 8.11 8.21
N GLY A 511 -4.54 7.11 7.39
CA GLY A 511 -5.49 6.12 6.87
C GLY A 511 -6.20 5.33 7.98
N SER A 512 -5.45 4.88 9.00
CA SER A 512 -6.01 4.16 10.16
C SER A 512 -6.99 5.02 10.96
N VAL A 513 -6.66 6.29 11.25
CA VAL A 513 -7.56 7.24 11.91
C VAL A 513 -8.80 7.50 11.06
N GLY A 514 -8.64 7.59 9.74
CA GLY A 514 -9.74 7.68 8.77
C GLY A 514 -10.71 6.50 8.86
N ILE A 515 -10.22 5.26 8.91
CA ILE A 515 -11.04 4.05 9.09
C ILE A 515 -11.76 4.06 10.45
N VAL A 516 -11.05 4.42 11.53
CA VAL A 516 -11.62 4.52 12.88
C VAL A 516 -12.74 5.56 12.94
N ALA A 517 -12.63 6.67 12.19
CA ALA A 517 -13.65 7.70 12.06
C ALA A 517 -14.79 7.32 11.08
N ALA A 518 -14.48 6.55 10.03
CA ALA A 518 -15.45 6.13 9.02
C ALA A 518 -16.61 5.34 9.62
N VAL A 519 -16.33 4.49 10.63
CA VAL A 519 -17.37 3.70 11.30
C VAL A 519 -18.41 4.56 12.02
N PRO A 520 -18.10 5.43 13.02
CA PRO A 520 -19.11 6.26 13.65
C PRO A 520 -19.78 7.24 12.69
N VAL A 521 -19.04 7.86 11.76
CA VAL A 521 -19.59 8.78 10.75
C VAL A 521 -20.60 8.08 9.84
N THR A 522 -20.23 6.93 9.27
CA THR A 522 -21.13 6.17 8.40
C THR A 522 -22.32 5.61 9.17
N THR A 523 -22.09 5.14 10.41
CA THR A 523 -23.16 4.60 11.26
C THR A 523 -24.21 5.65 11.61
N VAL A 524 -23.82 6.90 11.94
CA VAL A 524 -24.80 7.96 12.24
C VAL A 524 -25.55 8.42 10.98
N LEU A 525 -24.87 8.54 9.84
CA LEU A 525 -25.51 8.83 8.56
C LEU A 525 -26.52 7.74 8.18
N ALA A 526 -26.11 6.47 8.23
CA ALA A 526 -26.96 5.33 7.95
C ALA A 526 -28.17 5.27 8.90
N ALA A 527 -27.98 5.46 10.20
CA ALA A 527 -29.07 5.42 11.18
C ALA A 527 -30.09 6.55 10.97
N LEU A 528 -29.63 7.77 10.67
CA LEU A 528 -30.50 8.93 10.39
C LEU A 528 -31.26 8.83 9.05
N ILE A 529 -30.73 8.09 8.08
CA ILE A 529 -31.38 7.85 6.79
C ILE A 529 -32.35 6.67 6.89
N ALA A 530 -31.91 5.52 7.42
CA ALA A 530 -32.71 4.30 7.53
C ALA A 530 -33.89 4.44 8.51
N SER A 531 -33.78 5.27 9.56
CA SER A 531 -34.91 5.58 10.45
C SER A 531 -35.97 6.50 9.80
N ARG A 532 -35.71 7.02 8.59
CA ARG A 532 -36.65 7.85 7.80
C ARG A 532 -37.25 7.07 6.62
N GLU A 533 -36.96 5.78 6.50
CA GLU A 533 -37.61 4.88 5.56
C GLU A 533 -38.86 4.23 6.20
N PRO A 534 -40.04 4.27 5.54
CA PRO A 534 -41.25 3.62 6.05
C PRO A 534 -41.05 2.12 6.24
N ALA A 535 -41.52 1.55 7.36
CA ALA A 535 -41.41 0.11 7.64
C ALA A 535 -41.97 -0.77 6.51
N GLU A 536 -43.07 -0.36 5.91
CA GLU A 536 -43.73 -1.00 4.75
C GLU A 536 -42.80 -1.13 3.52
N SER A 537 -41.91 -0.16 3.30
CA SER A 537 -40.92 -0.24 2.22
C SER A 537 -39.79 -1.25 2.48
N LEU A 538 -39.63 -1.68 3.73
CA LEU A 538 -38.61 -2.66 4.15
C LEU A 538 -39.14 -4.10 4.16
N THR A 539 -40.47 -4.29 4.28
CA THR A 539 -41.13 -5.61 4.41
C THR A 539 -41.78 -6.13 3.13
N ALA A 540 -41.95 -5.29 2.09
CA ALA A 540 -42.66 -5.59 0.83
C ALA A 540 -42.04 -6.66 -0.11
N LYS A 541 -41.29 -7.62 0.44
CA LYS A 541 -40.66 -8.75 -0.28
C LYS A 541 -40.95 -10.13 0.36
N ALA A 542 -41.80 -10.17 1.39
CA ALA A 542 -42.11 -11.38 2.16
C ALA A 542 -43.35 -12.18 1.64
N VAL A 543 -44.10 -11.65 0.67
CA VAL A 543 -45.32 -12.28 0.14
C VAL A 543 -45.11 -12.67 -1.33
N PRO A 544 -44.94 -13.96 -1.66
CA PRO A 544 -45.11 -14.43 -3.03
C PRO A 544 -46.60 -14.40 -3.39
N ALA A 545 -46.96 -13.67 -4.44
CA ALA A 545 -48.34 -13.62 -4.93
C ALA A 545 -48.69 -14.92 -5.68
N HIS A 546 -49.33 -15.85 -4.98
CA HIS A 546 -50.01 -17.00 -5.57
C HIS A 546 -51.45 -16.64 -5.94
N PRO A 547 -51.85 -16.77 -7.22
CA PRO A 547 -53.05 -17.51 -7.57
C PRO A 547 -52.82 -19.03 -7.43
#